data_AF-A0A4Y2SF47-F1
#
_entry.id   AF-A0A4Y2SF47-F1
#
_cell.length_a   1.000
_cell.length_b   1.000
_cell.length_c   1.000
_cell.angle_alpha   90.00
_cell.angle_beta   90.00
_cell.angle_gamma   90.00
#
_symmetry.space_group_name_H-M   'P 1'
#
loop_
_entity.id
_entity.type
_entity.pdbx_description
1 polymer ?
#
loop_
_entity_poly.entity_id
_entity_poly.type
_entity_poly.pdbx_seq_one_letter_code
_entity_poly.pdbx_strand_id
1 'polypeptide(L)'
;MPDGYIHLGEDMMLGVAEFLGCLKVHLRHYVVKNNQYIPTRTGIAISPYHWQVLSDSISTLNLESPHACLMIERKLFLSVTDTSVVFQHVFNNNNPKAGL
;
A
#
# COMPACT_ATOMS: atom_id res chain seq x y z
N MET A 1 -6.80 -17.83 -5.33
CA MET A 1 -6.53 -16.62 -4.54
C MET A 1 -6.65 -17.00 -3.08
N PRO A 2 -5.80 -16.49 -2.17
CA PRO A 2 -5.92 -16.83 -0.76
C PRO A 2 -7.23 -16.28 -0.19
N ASP A 3 -7.91 -17.06 0.66
CA ASP A 3 -9.12 -16.61 1.33
C ASP A 3 -8.84 -15.38 2.20
N GLY A 4 -9.79 -14.43 2.22
CA GLY A 4 -9.67 -13.19 3.00
C GLY A 4 -8.86 -12.06 2.33
N TYR A 5 -8.44 -12.25 1.08
CA TYR A 5 -7.84 -11.18 0.27
C TYR A 5 -8.91 -10.54 -0.63
N ILE A 6 -8.65 -9.31 -1.09
CA ILE A 6 -9.47 -8.53 -2.01
C ILE A 6 -8.59 -8.15 -3.20
N HIS A 7 -9.07 -8.35 -4.42
CA HIS A 7 -8.37 -7.95 -5.64
C HIS A 7 -8.58 -6.46 -5.91
N LEU A 8 -7.50 -5.71 -6.13
CA LEU A 8 -7.56 -4.25 -6.37
C LEU A 8 -7.40 -3.86 -7.84
N GLY A 9 -7.00 -4.80 -8.70
CA GLY A 9 -6.72 -4.56 -10.12
C GLY A 9 -5.35 -5.12 -10.51
N GLU A 10 -5.19 -5.48 -11.79
CA GLU A 10 -3.97 -6.11 -12.32
C GLU A 10 -3.53 -7.31 -11.48
N ASP A 11 -2.35 -7.25 -10.86
CA ASP A 11 -1.78 -8.26 -9.97
C ASP A 11 -1.74 -7.77 -8.51
N MET A 12 -2.45 -6.70 -8.17
CA MET A 12 -2.46 -6.11 -6.83
C MET A 12 -3.59 -6.63 -5.94
N MET A 13 -3.25 -6.98 -4.71
CA MET A 13 -4.17 -7.49 -3.69
C MET A 13 -4.06 -6.73 -2.38
N LEU A 14 -5.22 -6.54 -1.74
CA LEU A 14 -5.38 -6.12 -0.36
C LEU A 14 -5.66 -7.36 0.50
N GLY A 15 -4.98 -7.51 1.63
CA GLY A 15 -5.30 -8.59 2.55
C GLY A 15 -4.75 -8.34 3.94
N VAL A 16 -5.27 -9.07 4.92
CA VAL A 16 -4.74 -9.04 6.29
C VAL A 16 -3.92 -10.31 6.49
N ALA A 17 -2.68 -10.16 6.93
CA ALA A 17 -1.80 -11.29 7.19
C ALA A 17 -1.03 -11.07 8.49
N GLU A 18 -0.72 -12.17 9.16
CA GLU A 18 0.17 -12.18 10.32
C GLU A 18 1.59 -12.52 9.86
N PHE A 19 2.55 -11.70 10.26
CA PHE A 19 3.97 -11.96 10.02
C PHE A 19 4.74 -11.74 11.30
N LEU A 20 5.43 -12.79 11.78
CA LEU A 20 6.20 -12.78 13.03
C LEU A 20 5.37 -12.29 14.24
N GLY A 21 4.15 -12.79 14.41
CA GLY A 21 3.27 -12.41 15.52
C GLY A 21 2.60 -11.04 15.36
N CYS A 22 2.83 -10.34 14.25
CA CYS A 22 2.29 -9.01 14.01
C CYS A 22 1.27 -9.05 12.89
N LEU A 23 0.02 -8.68 13.20
CA LEU A 23 -1.01 -8.45 12.19
C LEU A 23 -0.66 -7.22 11.34
N LYS A 24 -0.79 -7.36 10.02
CA LYS A 24 -0.53 -6.30 9.04
C LYS A 24 -1.61 -6.31 7.96
N VAL A 25 -1.91 -5.13 7.45
CA VAL A 25 -2.68 -4.94 6.22
C VAL A 25 -1.69 -4.80 5.07
N HIS A 26 -1.78 -5.72 4.11
CA HIS A 26 -0.91 -5.84 2.96
C HIS A 26 -1.61 -5.26 1.73
N LEU A 27 -0.94 -4.33 1.06
CA LEU A 27 -1.27 -3.89 -0.30
C LEU A 27 -0.09 -4.24 -1.18
N ARG A 28 -0.22 -5.31 -1.97
CA ARG A 28 0.94 -5.97 -2.56
C ARG A 28 0.64 -6.60 -3.91
N HIS A 29 1.62 -6.54 -4.81
CA HIS A 29 1.57 -7.26 -6.07
C HIS A 29 1.89 -8.74 -5.85
N TYR A 30 1.14 -9.62 -6.50
CA TYR A 30 1.28 -11.07 -6.43
C TYR A 30 1.54 -11.65 -7.81
N VAL A 31 2.54 -12.52 -7.91
CA VAL A 31 2.75 -13.34 -9.11
C VAL A 31 2.13 -14.71 -8.90
N VAL A 32 1.51 -15.25 -9.95
CA VAL A 32 1.02 -16.63 -9.96
C VAL A 32 2.10 -17.54 -10.53
N LYS A 33 2.56 -18.51 -9.74
CA LYS A 33 3.46 -19.58 -10.19
C LYS A 33 2.93 -20.91 -9.72
N ASN A 34 2.79 -21.89 -10.62
CA ASN A 34 2.26 -23.23 -10.28
C ASN A 34 0.92 -23.17 -9.54
N ASN A 35 -0.01 -22.31 -10.00
CA ASN A 35 -1.30 -22.04 -9.35
C ASN A 35 -1.22 -21.47 -7.92
N GLN A 36 -0.04 -21.10 -7.45
CA GLN A 36 0.19 -20.48 -6.16
C GLN A 36 0.40 -18.98 -6.32
N TYR A 37 -0.29 -18.20 -5.48
CA TYR A 37 -0.11 -16.76 -5.39
C TYR A 37 1.08 -16.47 -4.48
N ILE A 38 2.12 -15.85 -5.03
CA ILE A 38 3.36 -15.54 -4.32
C ILE A 38 3.47 -14.02 -4.19
N PRO A 39 3.55 -13.47 -2.96
CA PRO A 39 3.73 -12.04 -2.77
C PRO A 39 5.08 -11.58 -3.32
N THR A 40 5.10 -10.50 -4.08
CA THR A 40 6.33 -9.88 -4.57
C THR A 40 6.90 -8.89 -3.55
N ARG A 41 8.08 -8.32 -3.83
CA ARG A 41 8.63 -7.21 -3.02
C ARG A 41 7.86 -5.90 -3.23
N THR A 42 7.15 -5.74 -4.34
CA THR A 42 6.41 -4.54 -4.70
C THR A 42 5.11 -4.46 -3.89
N GLY A 43 5.02 -3.46 -3.02
CA GLY A 43 3.86 -3.25 -2.15
C GLY A 43 4.26 -2.80 -0.75
N ILE A 44 3.27 -2.51 0.08
CA ILE A 44 3.43 -2.06 1.46
C ILE A 44 2.69 -2.98 2.43
N ALA A 45 3.23 -3.12 3.65
CA ALA A 45 2.55 -3.73 4.78
C ALA A 45 2.47 -2.69 5.90
N ILE A 46 1.26 -2.35 6.31
CA ILE A 46 0.98 -1.34 7.35
C ILE A 46 0.30 -1.99 8.55
N SER A 47 0.47 -1.42 9.74
CA SER A 47 -0.24 -1.93 10.92
C SER A 47 -1.74 -1.60 10.84
N PRO A 48 -2.61 -2.36 11.53
CA PRO A 48 -4.03 -2.06 11.62
C PRO A 48 -4.32 -0.62 12.06
N TYR A 49 -3.55 -0.09 13.02
CA TYR A 49 -3.65 1.31 13.45
C TYR A 49 -3.42 2.30 12.29
N HIS A 50 -2.35 2.15 11.52
CA HIS A 50 -2.08 3.04 10.38
C HIS A 50 -3.11 2.86 9.26
N TRP A 51 -3.65 1.65 9.07
CA TRP A 51 -4.75 1.41 8.14
C TRP A 51 -6.03 2.15 8.55
N GLN A 52 -6.34 2.17 9.86
CA GLN A 52 -7.49 2.92 10.38
C GLN A 52 -7.31 4.43 10.12
N VAL A 53 -6.15 5.00 10.49
CA VAL A 53 -5.85 6.42 10.23
C VAL A 53 -5.93 6.75 8.73
N LEU A 54 -5.43 5.86 7.87
CA LEU A 54 -5.55 5.99 6.42
C LEU A 54 -7.02 5.99 5.96
N SER A 55 -7.82 5.05 6.46
CA SER A 55 -9.24 4.90 6.10
C SER A 55 -10.04 6.14 6.51
N ASP A 56 -9.82 6.63 7.72
CA ASP A 56 -10.47 7.84 8.24
C ASP A 56 -10.06 9.06 7.40
N SER A 57 -8.77 9.19 7.07
CA SER A 57 -8.27 10.28 6.23
C SER A 57 -8.93 10.27 4.85
N ILE A 58 -9.00 9.11 4.18
CA ILE A 58 -9.65 8.95 2.87
C ILE A 58 -11.11 9.40 2.95
N SER A 59 -11.84 9.02 4.00
CA SER A 59 -13.25 9.36 4.16
C SER A 59 -13.51 10.87 4.23
N THR A 60 -12.49 11.64 4.63
CA THR A 60 -12.55 13.11 4.70
C THR A 60 -12.08 13.81 3.43
N LEU A 61 -11.51 13.08 2.47
CA LEU A 61 -11.06 13.67 1.21
C LEU A 61 -12.27 14.00 0.35
N ASN A 62 -12.39 15.28 -0.02
CA ASN A 62 -13.33 15.69 -1.07
C ASN A 62 -12.70 15.35 -2.42
N LEU A 63 -12.99 14.14 -2.93
CA LEU A 63 -12.48 13.63 -4.21
C LEU A 63 -13.21 14.29 -5.40
N GLU A 64 -13.15 15.61 -5.49
CA GLU A 64 -13.64 16.36 -6.66
C GLU A 64 -12.59 16.42 -7.80
N SER A 65 -11.34 16.04 -7.51
CA SER A 65 -10.25 16.03 -8.48
C SER A 65 -10.02 14.62 -9.05
N PRO A 66 -9.88 14.47 -10.38
CA PRO A 66 -9.47 13.21 -11.04
C PRO A 66 -8.05 12.77 -10.67
N HIS A 67 -7.30 13.63 -9.97
CA HIS A 67 -5.96 13.39 -9.49
C HIS A 67 -5.92 13.68 -8.00
N ALA A 68 -6.31 12.70 -7.19
CA ALA A 68 -6.25 12.81 -5.74
C ALA A 68 -4.97 12.13 -5.24
N CYS A 69 -4.11 12.90 -4.59
CA CYS A 69 -2.91 12.38 -3.95
C CYS A 69 -3.08 12.39 -2.42
N LEU A 70 -3.04 11.22 -1.78
CA LEU A 70 -2.96 11.10 -0.33
C LEU A 70 -1.52 10.77 0.10
N MET A 71 -0.91 11.70 0.83
CA MET A 71 0.38 11.53 1.48
C MET A 71 0.20 11.31 2.98
N ILE A 72 0.59 10.15 3.50
CA ILE A 72 0.59 9.90 4.96
C ILE A 72 2.02 9.93 5.49
N GLU A 73 2.26 10.81 6.47
CA GLU A 73 3.50 10.94 7.25
C GLU A 73 4.81 10.93 6.43
N ARG A 74 4.78 11.46 5.20
CA ARG A 74 5.91 11.47 4.25
C ARG A 74 6.41 10.08 3.82
N LYS A 75 5.63 9.00 4.05
CA LYS A 75 6.05 7.61 3.78
C LYS A 75 5.21 6.91 2.72
N LEU A 76 3.91 7.18 2.66
CA LEU A 76 3.01 6.54 1.72
C LEU A 76 2.35 7.60 0.83
N PHE A 77 2.56 7.46 -0.48
CA PHE A 77 1.94 8.25 -1.52
C PHE A 77 0.90 7.39 -2.23
N LEU A 78 -0.32 7.92 -2.31
CA LEU A 78 -1.47 7.28 -2.92
C LEU A 78 -1.99 8.22 -4.00
N SER A 79 -1.70 7.95 -5.26
CA SER A 79 -2.26 8.73 -6.36
C SER A 79 -3.43 7.97 -6.94
N VAL A 80 -4.62 8.54 -6.89
CA VAL A 80 -5.78 8.06 -7.66
C VAL A 80 -5.84 8.91 -8.92
N THR A 81 -5.73 8.25 -10.07
CA THR A 81 -6.03 8.81 -11.39
C THR A 81 -7.32 8.21 -11.91
N ASP A 82 -7.87 8.76 -13.00
CA ASP A 82 -9.07 8.24 -13.68
C ASP A 82 -8.98 6.75 -14.05
N THR A 83 -7.76 6.22 -14.17
CA THR A 83 -7.49 4.87 -14.69
C THR A 83 -6.74 3.95 -13.73
N SER A 84 -6.17 4.48 -12.64
CA SER A 84 -5.33 3.67 -11.76
C SER A 84 -5.15 4.28 -10.37
N VAL A 85 -4.99 3.39 -9.38
CA VAL A 85 -4.53 3.74 -8.04
C VAL A 85 -3.07 3.34 -7.92
N VAL A 86 -2.18 4.32 -7.74
CA VAL A 86 -0.74 4.11 -7.59
C VAL A 86 -0.34 4.26 -6.13
N PHE A 87 0.27 3.21 -5.58
CA PHE A 87 0.83 3.19 -4.23
C PHE A 87 2.36 3.32 -4.33
N GLN A 88 2.92 4.45 -3.92
CA GLN A 88 4.36 4.65 -3.89
C GLN A 88 4.83 4.89 -2.45
N HIS A 89 5.78 4.08 -2.00
CA HIS A 89 6.48 4.34 -0.75
C HIS A 89 7.58 5.37 -1.01
N VAL A 90 7.51 6.53 -0.35
CA VAL A 90 8.49 7.62 -0.52
C VAL A 90 9.53 7.50 0.60
N PHE A 91 10.78 7.25 0.23
CA PHE A 91 11.90 7.41 1.17
C PHE A 91 12.39 8.85 1.13
N ASN A 92 12.44 9.49 2.30
CA ASN A 92 13.14 10.75 2.45
C ASN A 92 14.63 10.43 2.66
N ASN A 93 15.43 10.43 1.59
CA ASN A 93 16.89 10.31 1.69
C ASN A 93 17.50 11.62 2.17
N ASN A 94 17.20 12.00 3.42
CA ASN A 94 17.96 13.02 4.13
C ASN A 94 18.93 12.33 5.09
N ASN A 95 19.97 11.73 4.53
CA ASN A 95 21.20 11.46 5.29
C ASN A 95 22.18 12.60 4.98
N PRO A 96 22.25 13.67 5.80
CA PRO A 96 23.41 14.53 5.77
C PRO A 96 24.53 13.78 6.51
N LYS A 97 25.60 13.47 5.77
CA LYS A 97 26.89 12.90 6.22
C LYS A 97 27.02 11.37 6.21
N ALA A 98 27.45 10.85 5.07
CA ALA A 98 28.61 9.96 5.04
C ALA A 98 29.68 10.68 4.20
N GLY A 99 30.38 11.62 4.85
CA GLY A 99 31.57 12.24 4.29
C GLY A 99 32.79 11.48 4.79
N LEU A 100 33.58 11.00 3.82
CA LEU A 100 34.95 10.46 3.89
C LEU A 100 35.14 9.16 4.66
#